data_AF-A0A668UE00-F1
#
_entry.id   AF-A0A668UE00-F1
#
_cell.length_a   1.000
_cell.length_b   1.000
_cell.length_c   1.000
_cell.angle_alpha   90.00
_cell.angle_beta   90.00
_cell.angle_gamma   90.00
#
_symmetry.space_group_name_H-M   'P 1'
#
loop_
_entity.id
_entity.type
_entity.pdbx_description
1 polymer ?
#
loop_
_entity_poly.entity_id
_entity_poly.type
_entity_poly.pdbx_seq_one_letter_code
_entity_poly.pdbx_strand_id
1 'polypeptide(L)'
;MFSTLMELQKHHPPEDEILNQYLVPAICKAAAVLGMDKVIAEPVCRLLETTLRSTHLPSRMGALHGVLYVLECDLLDDTAKQLIPTVSEYLLSNLKAVAHCVNLHNQQHVLVMCAVAFYMMENYPLDVGAEFMAGIIQLCGVMVSASEDSTPSIIYHCVLRGLERLLLSEQLSRMDGEALVKLSVDRVNMPSPHRAMAALGLMLTCMYTGKEKASPASRPAHSDPQAPDSESIIVAMERVSVLFDRIRKGLPSEARVVSRILPQFLDDFFPPQDVMNKVIGEFLSNQQPYPQFMATVVYKVFQTLHATGQSSMVRDWVLLSLSNFTQRTPVAMAMWSLSCFFVSASTSQWISALLPHVISRMGSSEVVDVNLFCLVAMDFYRHQIDEELDRRAFQSVFETVASPGSPYYQLLGCLQSVHQDTSL
;
A
#
# COMPACT_ATOMS: atom_id res chain seq x y z
N MET A 1 3.06 -40.49 21.86
CA MET A 1 3.51 -40.12 20.49
C MET A 1 5.01 -39.86 20.46
N PHE A 2 5.51 -38.83 21.14
CA PHE A 2 6.95 -38.51 21.18
C PHE A 2 7.85 -39.72 21.53
N SER A 3 7.56 -40.40 22.64
CA SER A 3 8.31 -41.59 23.07
C SER A 3 8.33 -42.71 22.02
N THR A 4 7.18 -43.00 21.41
CA THR A 4 7.06 -44.01 20.34
C THR A 4 7.90 -43.66 19.12
N LEU A 5 7.88 -42.38 18.70
CA LEU A 5 8.64 -41.93 17.53
C LEU A 5 10.15 -41.89 17.80
N MET A 6 10.56 -41.50 19.02
CA MET A 6 11.96 -41.56 19.45
C MET A 6 12.49 -43.01 19.51
N GLU A 7 11.67 -43.95 19.98
CA GLU A 7 12.04 -45.37 19.96
C GLU A 7 12.14 -45.91 18.53
N LEU A 8 11.21 -45.51 17.66
CA LEU A 8 11.28 -45.85 16.22
C LEU A 8 12.56 -45.31 15.59
N GLN A 9 12.94 -44.07 15.88
CA GLN A 9 14.17 -43.45 15.38
C GLN A 9 15.43 -44.21 15.82
N LYS A 10 15.46 -44.74 17.04
CA LYS A 10 16.62 -45.50 17.54
C LYS A 10 16.78 -46.87 16.88
N HIS A 11 15.67 -47.53 16.56
CA HIS A 11 15.65 -48.91 16.08
C HIS A 11 15.61 -49.01 14.55
N HIS A 12 15.02 -48.02 13.87
CA HIS A 12 14.91 -48.01 12.42
C HIS A 12 16.22 -47.53 11.78
N PRO A 13 16.65 -48.12 10.64
CA PRO A 13 17.87 -47.69 9.95
C PRO A 13 17.84 -46.20 9.56
N PRO A 14 18.94 -45.45 9.79
CA PRO A 14 19.00 -44.03 9.47
C PRO A 14 18.99 -43.73 7.96
N GLU A 15 19.24 -44.74 7.13
CA GLU A 15 19.31 -44.66 5.67
C GLU A 15 17.93 -44.46 5.01
N ASP A 16 16.84 -44.70 5.74
CA ASP A 16 15.48 -44.53 5.24
C ASP A 16 15.05 -43.05 5.24
N GLU A 17 15.49 -42.35 4.21
CA GLU A 17 15.17 -40.93 3.98
C GLU A 17 13.67 -40.67 3.71
N ILE A 18 12.92 -41.68 3.26
CA ILE A 18 11.47 -41.55 3.01
C ILE A 18 10.70 -41.55 4.33
N LEU A 19 11.14 -42.32 5.32
CA LEU A 19 10.58 -42.24 6.66
C LEU A 19 11.02 -40.95 7.37
N ASN A 20 12.30 -40.57 7.24
CA ASN A 20 12.87 -39.43 7.95
C ASN A 20 12.16 -38.10 7.65
N GLN A 21 11.75 -37.86 6.40
CA GLN A 21 10.99 -36.65 6.02
C GLN A 21 9.68 -36.46 6.81
N TYR A 22 9.07 -37.55 7.32
CA TYR A 22 7.86 -37.48 8.15
C TYR A 22 8.18 -37.63 9.63
N LEU A 23 9.14 -38.50 9.97
CA LEU A 23 9.51 -38.81 11.34
C LEU A 23 10.07 -37.58 12.06
N VAL A 24 10.99 -36.85 11.43
CA VAL A 24 11.65 -35.67 12.00
C VAL A 24 10.65 -34.57 12.38
N PRO A 25 9.80 -34.05 11.47
CA PRO A 25 8.81 -33.04 11.84
C PRO A 25 7.77 -33.56 12.84
N ALA A 26 7.42 -34.84 12.81
CA ALA A 26 6.48 -35.43 13.77
C ALA A 26 7.06 -35.49 15.18
N ILE A 27 8.35 -35.83 15.33
CA ILE A 27 9.07 -35.77 16.61
C ILE A 27 9.12 -34.33 17.10
N CYS A 28 9.52 -33.39 16.25
CA CYS A 28 9.64 -31.96 16.61
C CYS A 28 8.30 -31.37 17.06
N LYS A 29 7.21 -31.66 16.33
CA LYS A 29 5.87 -31.21 16.71
C LYS A 29 5.43 -31.81 18.04
N ALA A 30 5.66 -33.11 18.24
CA ALA A 30 5.30 -33.76 19.50
C ALA A 30 6.12 -33.22 20.68
N ALA A 31 7.40 -32.89 20.47
CA ALA A 31 8.26 -32.26 21.46
C ALA A 31 7.77 -30.85 21.83
N ALA A 32 7.47 -30.02 20.82
CA ALA A 32 6.98 -28.66 21.03
C ALA A 32 5.67 -28.64 21.83
N VAL A 33 4.71 -29.53 21.52
CA VAL A 33 3.43 -29.60 22.25
C VAL A 33 3.59 -30.03 23.70
N LEU A 34 4.61 -30.83 24.02
CA LEU A 34 4.87 -31.30 25.39
C LEU A 34 5.59 -30.25 26.26
N GLY A 35 6.13 -29.18 25.64
CA GLY A 35 7.08 -28.27 26.27
C GLY A 35 8.49 -28.86 26.27
N MET A 36 9.45 -28.09 25.77
CA MET A 36 10.83 -28.54 25.62
C MET A 36 11.66 -28.26 26.87
N ASP A 37 11.82 -29.27 27.72
CA ASP A 37 12.86 -29.27 28.75
C ASP A 37 14.23 -29.62 28.15
N LYS A 38 15.30 -29.47 28.92
CA LYS A 38 16.68 -29.75 28.46
C LYS A 38 16.87 -31.19 27.96
N VAL A 39 16.15 -32.15 28.54
CA VAL A 39 16.27 -33.58 28.22
C VAL A 39 15.66 -33.90 26.87
N ILE A 40 14.53 -33.26 26.54
CA ILE A 40 13.85 -33.38 25.25
C ILE A 40 14.55 -32.52 24.19
N ALA A 41 15.01 -31.32 24.56
CA ALA A 41 15.59 -30.36 23.63
C ALA A 41 16.87 -30.85 22.95
N GLU A 42 17.81 -31.37 23.73
CA GLU A 42 19.12 -31.79 23.22
C GLU A 42 19.04 -32.86 22.10
N PRO A 43 18.31 -33.99 22.24
CA PRO A 43 18.20 -34.97 21.16
C PRO A 43 17.43 -34.43 19.94
N VAL A 44 16.43 -33.56 20.14
CA VAL A 44 15.68 -32.95 19.04
C VAL A 44 16.55 -31.98 18.25
N CYS A 45 17.35 -31.14 18.90
CA CYS A 45 18.29 -30.24 18.23
C CYS A 45 19.34 -31.01 17.42
N ARG A 46 19.97 -32.04 18.00
CA ARG A 46 20.94 -32.88 17.26
C ARG A 46 20.32 -33.57 16.05
N LEU A 47 19.07 -34.03 16.17
CA LEU A 47 18.32 -34.61 15.05
C LEU A 47 18.11 -33.59 13.93
N LEU A 48 17.69 -32.38 14.27
CA LEU A 48 17.50 -31.29 13.31
C LEU A 48 18.82 -30.92 12.61
N GLU A 49 19.90 -30.75 13.36
CA GLU A 49 21.24 -30.45 12.81
C GLU A 49 21.69 -31.50 11.79
N THR A 50 21.48 -32.78 12.12
CA THR A 50 21.85 -33.89 11.23
C THR A 50 20.99 -33.92 9.98
N THR A 51 19.68 -33.73 10.12
CA THR A 51 18.72 -33.80 9.01
C THR A 51 18.87 -32.62 8.04
N LEU A 52 19.21 -31.42 8.53
CA LEU A 52 19.48 -30.25 7.69
C LEU A 52 20.70 -30.46 6.77
N ARG A 53 21.63 -31.34 7.15
CA ARG A 53 22.80 -31.72 6.34
C ARG A 53 22.55 -32.90 5.38
N SER A 54 21.35 -33.48 5.38
CA SER A 54 21.00 -34.58 4.47
C SER A 54 21.07 -34.13 2.99
N THR A 55 21.49 -35.04 2.12
CA THR A 55 21.44 -34.85 0.66
C THR A 55 20.00 -34.90 0.12
N HIS A 56 19.07 -35.49 0.89
CA HIS A 56 17.67 -35.62 0.52
C HIS A 56 16.89 -34.34 0.83
N LEU A 57 16.44 -33.63 -0.21
CA LEU A 57 15.74 -32.35 -0.07
C LEU A 57 14.42 -32.44 0.74
N PRO A 58 13.52 -33.42 0.52
CA PRO A 58 12.32 -33.55 1.34
C PRO A 58 12.61 -33.73 2.84
N SER A 59 13.68 -34.45 3.20
CA SER A 59 14.12 -34.57 4.60
C SER A 59 14.52 -33.21 5.18
N ARG A 60 15.29 -32.41 4.41
CA ARG A 60 15.64 -31.03 4.79
C ARG A 60 14.42 -30.13 4.95
N MET A 61 13.42 -30.26 4.08
CA MET A 61 12.15 -29.51 4.21
C MET A 61 11.37 -29.92 5.46
N GLY A 62 11.28 -31.23 5.74
CA GLY A 62 10.68 -31.74 6.97
C GLY A 62 11.40 -31.22 8.22
N ALA A 63 12.73 -31.15 8.18
CA ALA A 63 13.52 -30.56 9.25
C ALA A 63 13.21 -29.06 9.44
N LEU A 64 13.08 -28.27 8.37
CA LEU A 64 12.72 -26.85 8.46
C LEU A 64 11.32 -26.63 9.06
N HIS A 65 10.35 -27.49 8.74
CA HIS A 65 9.06 -27.48 9.45
C HIS A 65 9.21 -27.87 10.92
N GLY A 66 10.08 -28.84 11.24
CA GLY A 66 10.45 -29.18 12.61
C GLY A 66 11.05 -28.01 13.37
N VAL A 67 11.96 -27.25 12.74
CA VAL A 67 12.55 -26.02 13.29
C VAL A 67 11.46 -25.00 13.63
N LEU A 68 10.48 -24.76 12.76
CA LEU A 68 9.36 -23.86 13.08
C LEU A 68 8.60 -24.29 14.32
N TYR A 69 8.22 -25.58 14.42
CA TYR A 69 7.52 -26.08 15.61
C TYR A 69 8.33 -25.90 16.89
N VAL A 70 9.63 -26.14 16.83
CA VAL A 70 10.54 -26.02 17.97
C VAL A 70 10.72 -24.56 18.39
N LEU A 71 10.88 -23.65 17.42
CA LEU A 71 11.01 -22.21 17.68
C LEU A 71 9.74 -21.57 18.27
N GLU A 72 8.56 -22.17 18.01
CA GLU A 72 7.28 -21.74 18.59
C GLU A 72 7.14 -22.08 20.08
N CYS A 73 7.98 -22.97 20.60
CA CYS A 73 7.88 -23.50 21.97
C CYS A 73 8.57 -22.63 23.06
N ASP A 74 8.92 -21.36 22.79
CA ASP A 74 9.75 -20.51 23.66
C ASP A 74 10.99 -21.25 24.20
N LEU A 75 12.02 -21.36 23.36
CA LEU A 75 13.21 -22.13 23.67
C LEU A 75 13.93 -21.64 24.93
N LEU A 76 14.44 -22.57 25.73
CA LEU A 76 15.43 -22.27 26.77
C LEU A 76 16.69 -21.65 26.13
N ASP A 77 17.29 -20.65 26.78
CA ASP A 77 18.48 -19.92 26.29
C ASP A 77 19.59 -20.83 25.76
N ASP A 78 19.91 -21.92 26.47
CA ASP A 78 20.95 -22.87 26.06
C ASP A 78 20.61 -23.59 24.74
N THR A 79 19.33 -23.92 24.55
CA THR A 79 18.82 -24.61 23.36
C THR A 79 18.76 -23.66 22.16
N ALA A 80 18.32 -22.42 22.38
CA ALA A 80 18.33 -21.37 21.37
C ALA A 80 19.75 -21.14 20.83
N LYS A 81 20.74 -20.98 21.73
CA LYS A 81 22.15 -20.77 21.38
C LYS A 81 22.78 -21.91 20.58
N GLN A 82 22.27 -23.14 20.71
CA GLN A 82 22.76 -24.27 19.93
C GLN A 82 22.10 -24.34 18.54
N LEU A 83 20.77 -24.24 18.49
CA LEU A 83 20.01 -24.46 17.26
C LEU A 83 20.09 -23.28 16.29
N ILE A 84 19.97 -22.04 16.80
CA ILE A 84 19.86 -20.83 15.98
C ILE A 84 21.07 -20.65 15.05
N PRO A 85 22.34 -20.75 15.50
CA PRO A 85 23.49 -20.59 14.62
C PRO A 85 23.51 -21.61 13.46
N THR A 86 23.17 -22.86 13.73
CA THR A 86 23.13 -23.92 12.71
C THR A 86 22.06 -23.65 11.66
N VAL A 87 20.87 -23.22 12.09
CA VAL A 87 19.79 -22.85 11.18
C VAL A 87 20.15 -21.59 10.39
N SER A 88 20.74 -20.57 11.04
CA SER A 88 21.17 -19.33 10.40
C SER A 88 22.18 -19.57 9.27
N GLU A 89 23.20 -20.39 9.52
CA GLU A 89 24.19 -20.77 8.50
C GLU A 89 23.53 -21.49 7.31
N TYR A 90 22.64 -22.45 7.60
CA TYR A 90 21.90 -23.17 6.57
C TYR A 90 21.07 -22.21 5.71
N LEU A 91 20.31 -21.31 6.33
CA LEU A 91 19.43 -20.37 5.64
C LEU A 91 20.23 -19.40 4.77
N LEU A 92 21.28 -18.76 5.32
CA LEU A 92 22.10 -17.81 4.56
C LEU A 92 22.78 -18.48 3.36
N SER A 93 23.35 -19.67 3.56
CA SER A 93 24.05 -20.41 2.49
C SER A 93 23.08 -20.80 1.37
N ASN A 94 21.95 -21.41 1.70
CA ASN A 94 21.00 -21.90 0.70
C ASN A 94 20.21 -20.75 0.04
N LEU A 95 19.76 -19.74 0.80
CA LEU A 95 19.05 -18.59 0.20
C LEU A 95 19.96 -17.77 -0.72
N LYS A 96 21.24 -17.62 -0.35
CA LYS A 96 22.24 -16.98 -1.24
C LYS A 96 22.45 -17.74 -2.54
N ALA A 97 22.43 -19.07 -2.49
CA ALA A 97 22.57 -19.90 -3.69
C ALA A 97 21.38 -19.78 -4.65
N VAL A 98 20.15 -19.58 -4.13
CA VAL A 98 18.92 -19.56 -4.97
C VAL A 98 18.49 -18.17 -5.42
N ALA A 99 18.93 -17.10 -4.75
CA ALA A 99 18.32 -15.76 -4.87
C ALA A 99 18.25 -15.21 -6.32
N HIS A 100 19.19 -15.59 -7.20
CA HIS A 100 19.24 -15.12 -8.59
C HIS A 100 18.47 -16.01 -9.59
N CYS A 101 18.09 -17.24 -9.21
CA CYS A 101 17.51 -18.24 -10.10
C CYS A 101 16.45 -19.11 -9.41
N VAL A 102 15.59 -18.47 -8.62
CA VAL A 102 14.56 -19.13 -7.78
C VAL A 102 13.68 -20.10 -8.60
N ASN A 103 13.38 -19.77 -9.85
CA ASN A 103 12.59 -20.61 -10.76
C ASN A 103 13.21 -21.99 -11.06
N LEU A 104 14.52 -22.17 -10.91
CA LEU A 104 15.21 -23.45 -11.10
C LEU A 104 15.20 -24.33 -9.84
N HIS A 105 14.77 -23.78 -8.70
CA HIS A 105 14.81 -24.45 -7.40
C HIS A 105 13.40 -24.85 -6.93
N ASN A 106 13.35 -25.72 -5.93
CA ASN A 106 12.09 -26.17 -5.35
C ASN A 106 11.41 -25.02 -4.59
N GLN A 107 10.24 -24.59 -5.06
CA GLN A 107 9.50 -23.46 -4.48
C GLN A 107 9.13 -23.69 -3.01
N GLN A 108 8.72 -24.90 -2.63
CA GLN A 108 8.32 -25.21 -1.25
C GLN A 108 9.51 -25.10 -0.29
N HIS A 109 10.70 -25.51 -0.74
CA HIS A 109 11.93 -25.33 0.04
C HIS A 109 12.24 -23.84 0.27
N VAL A 110 12.12 -23.00 -0.77
CA VAL A 110 12.33 -21.55 -0.62
C VAL A 110 11.30 -20.91 0.31
N LEU A 111 10.01 -21.29 0.17
CA LEU A 111 8.94 -20.78 1.03
C LEU A 111 9.20 -21.09 2.50
N VAL A 112 9.55 -22.34 2.84
CA VAL A 112 9.81 -22.71 4.24
C VAL A 112 11.10 -22.08 4.76
N MET A 113 12.15 -21.92 3.94
CA MET A 113 13.35 -21.18 4.33
C MET A 113 13.03 -19.71 4.66
N CYS A 114 12.25 -19.02 3.81
CA CYS A 114 11.81 -17.66 4.09
C CYS A 114 10.96 -17.58 5.36
N ALA A 115 10.03 -18.52 5.58
CA ALA A 115 9.21 -18.56 6.78
C ALA A 115 10.04 -18.72 8.06
N VAL A 116 11.01 -19.65 8.07
CA VAL A 116 11.92 -19.84 9.20
C VAL A 116 12.76 -18.58 9.43
N ALA A 117 13.32 -17.99 8.37
CA ALA A 117 14.13 -16.78 8.48
C ALA A 117 13.35 -15.62 9.09
N PHE A 118 12.14 -15.34 8.58
CA PHE A 118 11.30 -14.26 9.11
C PHE A 118 10.84 -14.52 10.54
N TYR A 119 10.50 -15.77 10.89
CA TYR A 119 10.13 -16.13 12.26
C TYR A 119 11.30 -15.92 13.24
N MET A 120 12.52 -16.31 12.86
CA MET A 120 13.72 -16.11 13.68
C MET A 120 14.05 -14.62 13.84
N MET A 121 13.92 -13.82 12.78
CA MET A 121 14.12 -12.37 12.84
C MET A 121 13.08 -11.67 13.72
N GLU A 122 11.83 -12.15 13.71
CA GLU A 122 10.75 -11.56 14.51
C GLU A 122 10.89 -11.89 16.01
N ASN A 123 11.15 -13.16 16.34
CA ASN A 123 11.03 -13.67 17.71
C ASN A 123 12.38 -13.85 18.43
N TYR A 124 13.48 -14.02 17.69
CA TYR A 124 14.83 -14.24 18.24
C TYR A 124 15.87 -13.24 17.70
N PRO A 125 15.58 -11.92 17.68
CA PRO A 125 16.45 -10.91 17.05
C PRO A 125 17.85 -10.82 17.69
N LEU A 126 17.95 -11.08 19.00
CA LEU A 126 19.21 -11.04 19.75
C LEU A 126 20.13 -12.22 19.41
N ASP A 127 19.56 -13.42 19.24
CA ASP A 127 20.31 -14.65 18.98
C ASP A 127 20.78 -14.77 17.54
N VAL A 128 19.99 -14.25 16.57
CA VAL A 128 20.39 -14.27 15.15
C VAL A 128 21.45 -13.23 14.81
N GLY A 129 21.43 -12.08 15.47
CA GLY A 129 22.36 -10.98 15.25
C GLY A 129 22.12 -10.17 13.96
N ALA A 130 22.77 -9.00 13.88
CA ALA A 130 22.58 -8.02 12.82
C ALA A 130 23.07 -8.50 11.43
N GLU A 131 24.14 -9.30 11.38
CA GLU A 131 24.68 -9.82 10.12
C GLU A 131 23.69 -10.75 9.41
N PHE A 132 23.01 -11.61 10.17
CA PHE A 132 21.96 -12.47 9.64
C PHE A 132 20.78 -11.65 9.11
N MET A 133 20.29 -10.70 9.91
CA MET A 133 19.18 -9.83 9.53
C MET A 133 19.46 -9.07 8.22
N ALA A 134 20.60 -8.39 8.14
CA ALA A 134 21.02 -7.66 6.94
C ALA A 134 21.17 -8.59 5.73
N GLY A 135 21.77 -9.77 5.92
CA GLY A 135 21.93 -10.78 4.87
C GLY A 135 20.59 -11.26 4.30
N ILE A 136 19.62 -11.59 5.15
CA ILE A 136 18.29 -12.02 4.72
C ILE A 136 17.56 -10.90 3.98
N ILE A 137 17.60 -9.66 4.49
CA ILE A 137 16.95 -8.50 3.84
C ILE A 137 17.54 -8.25 2.46
N GLN A 138 18.87 -8.31 2.33
CA GLN A 138 19.55 -8.17 1.05
C GLN A 138 19.11 -9.27 0.05
N LEU A 139 19.06 -10.53 0.49
CA LEU A 139 18.63 -11.65 -0.34
C LEU A 139 17.17 -11.51 -0.77
N CYS A 140 16.30 -11.06 0.13
CA CYS A 140 14.91 -10.72 -0.19
C CYS A 140 14.82 -9.62 -1.24
N GLY A 141 15.63 -8.57 -1.10
CA GLY A 141 15.74 -7.49 -2.08
C GLY A 141 16.14 -8.00 -3.46
N VAL A 142 17.11 -8.93 -3.55
CA VAL A 142 17.51 -9.57 -4.81
C VAL A 142 16.36 -10.37 -5.42
N MET A 143 15.69 -11.22 -4.63
CA MET A 143 14.57 -12.04 -5.12
C MET A 143 13.41 -11.20 -5.64
N VAL A 144 13.07 -10.10 -4.95
CA VAL A 144 11.98 -9.18 -5.31
C VAL A 144 12.36 -8.29 -6.51
N SER A 145 13.64 -7.94 -6.66
CA SER A 145 14.13 -7.10 -7.76
C SER A 145 14.29 -7.87 -9.07
N ALA A 146 14.40 -9.20 -9.01
CA ALA A 146 14.54 -10.06 -10.17
C ALA A 146 13.31 -10.04 -11.10
N SER A 147 13.50 -10.58 -12.30
CA SER A 147 12.47 -10.61 -13.34
C SER A 147 11.27 -11.50 -12.98
N GLU A 148 10.17 -11.35 -13.71
CA GLU A 148 8.97 -12.18 -13.52
C GLU A 148 9.23 -13.66 -13.77
N ASP A 149 10.13 -13.98 -14.72
CA ASP A 149 10.53 -15.34 -15.05
C ASP A 149 11.47 -15.96 -14.03
N SER A 150 12.34 -15.14 -13.40
CA SER A 150 13.35 -15.59 -12.44
C SER A 150 12.76 -15.91 -11.06
N THR A 151 11.81 -15.09 -10.60
CA THR A 151 11.17 -15.27 -9.30
C THR A 151 9.70 -15.58 -9.48
N PRO A 152 9.23 -16.80 -9.16
CA PRO A 152 7.82 -17.16 -9.22
C PRO A 152 6.95 -16.26 -8.33
N SER A 153 5.71 -16.02 -8.77
CA SER A 153 4.77 -15.11 -8.08
C SER A 153 4.52 -15.49 -6.61
N ILE A 154 4.39 -16.79 -6.31
CA ILE A 154 4.19 -17.27 -4.93
C ILE A 154 5.36 -16.90 -4.00
N ILE A 155 6.60 -16.97 -4.49
CA ILE A 155 7.79 -16.59 -3.73
C ILE A 155 7.84 -15.08 -3.56
N TYR A 156 7.59 -14.33 -4.65
CA TYR A 156 7.55 -12.87 -4.62
C TYR A 156 6.57 -12.36 -3.55
N HIS A 157 5.36 -12.90 -3.51
CA HIS A 157 4.35 -12.53 -2.52
C HIS A 157 4.71 -12.96 -1.10
N CYS A 158 5.30 -14.16 -0.93
CA CYS A 158 5.76 -14.63 0.37
C CYS A 158 6.83 -13.71 0.96
N VAL A 159 7.84 -13.35 0.16
CA VAL A 159 8.93 -12.47 0.57
C VAL A 159 8.41 -11.09 0.93
N LEU A 160 7.59 -10.46 0.07
CA LEU A 160 7.04 -9.14 0.37
C LEU A 160 6.20 -9.13 1.66
N ARG A 161 5.35 -10.14 1.86
CA ARG A 161 4.51 -10.23 3.06
C ARG A 161 5.32 -10.47 4.34
N GLY A 162 6.41 -11.23 4.24
CA GLY A 162 7.34 -11.40 5.35
C GLY A 162 8.09 -10.11 5.71
N LEU A 163 8.55 -9.36 4.70
CA LEU A 163 9.16 -8.04 4.92
C LEU A 163 8.18 -7.05 5.53
N GLU A 164 6.92 -7.06 5.09
CA GLU A 164 5.85 -6.24 5.66
C GLU A 164 5.62 -6.59 7.14
N ARG A 165 5.58 -7.88 7.48
CA ARG A 165 5.46 -8.34 8.87
C ARG A 165 6.62 -7.86 9.75
N LEU A 166 7.85 -7.95 9.25
CA LEU A 166 9.05 -7.51 9.98
C LEU A 166 9.10 -6.00 10.20
N LEU A 167 8.55 -5.21 9.27
CA LEU A 167 8.39 -3.77 9.46
C LEU A 167 7.42 -3.46 10.59
N LEU A 168 6.29 -4.16 10.64
CA LEU A 168 5.25 -3.99 11.66
C LEU A 168 5.68 -4.49 13.04
N SER A 169 6.58 -5.47 13.13
CA SER A 169 7.11 -6.00 14.39
C SER A 169 8.25 -5.16 14.97
N GLU A 170 8.61 -4.06 14.31
CA GLU A 170 9.67 -3.11 14.70
C GLU A 170 11.08 -3.72 14.85
N GLN A 171 11.31 -4.93 14.34
CA GLN A 171 12.62 -5.61 14.44
C GLN A 171 13.65 -5.10 13.42
N LEU A 172 13.20 -4.38 12.40
CA LEU A 172 14.08 -3.85 11.37
C LEU A 172 14.73 -2.52 11.78
N SER A 173 16.00 -2.37 11.41
CA SER A 173 16.72 -1.11 11.59
C SER A 173 16.13 0.00 10.72
N ARG A 174 16.41 1.26 11.06
CA ARG A 174 15.97 2.41 10.25
C ARG A 174 16.56 2.35 8.83
N MET A 175 17.82 1.93 8.69
CA MET A 175 18.48 1.81 7.38
C MET A 175 17.80 0.75 6.51
N ASP A 176 17.41 -0.38 7.10
CA ASP A 176 16.67 -1.43 6.38
C ASP A 176 15.28 -0.94 5.95
N GLY A 177 14.60 -0.19 6.81
CA GLY A 177 13.32 0.45 6.48
C GLY A 177 13.43 1.40 5.29
N GLU A 178 14.46 2.25 5.25
CA GLU A 178 14.72 3.17 4.13
C GLU A 178 15.04 2.42 2.82
N ALA A 179 15.82 1.34 2.89
CA ALA A 179 16.10 0.48 1.74
C ALA A 179 14.82 -0.22 1.22
N LEU A 180 13.96 -0.69 2.11
CA LEU A 180 12.68 -1.30 1.75
C LEU A 180 11.70 -0.31 1.12
N VAL A 181 11.69 0.94 1.58
CA VAL A 181 10.91 1.99 0.91
C VAL A 181 11.37 2.16 -0.53
N LYS A 182 12.68 2.32 -0.75
CA LYS A 182 13.23 2.50 -2.10
C LYS A 182 12.88 1.32 -3.01
N LEU A 183 13.06 0.10 -2.50
CA LEU A 183 12.65 -1.12 -3.19
C LEU A 183 11.16 -1.11 -3.54
N SER A 184 10.29 -0.74 -2.60
CA SER A 184 8.84 -0.72 -2.81
C SER A 184 8.43 0.27 -3.90
N VAL A 185 9.01 1.48 -3.92
CA VAL A 185 8.75 2.51 -4.93
C VAL A 185 9.15 2.01 -6.32
N ASP A 186 10.32 1.40 -6.45
CA ASP A 186 10.80 0.83 -7.71
C ASP A 186 9.90 -0.30 -8.21
N ARG A 187 9.34 -1.10 -7.29
CA ARG A 187 8.50 -2.25 -7.63
C ARG A 187 7.03 -1.90 -7.89
N VAL A 188 6.51 -0.83 -7.30
CA VAL A 188 5.14 -0.34 -7.61
C VAL A 188 5.02 -0.01 -9.10
N ASN A 189 6.08 0.50 -9.73
CA ASN A 189 6.08 0.89 -11.15
C ASN A 189 6.21 -0.27 -12.14
N MET A 190 6.24 -1.52 -11.69
CA MET A 190 6.37 -2.67 -12.58
C MET A 190 5.11 -2.93 -13.43
N PRO A 191 5.24 -3.61 -14.58
CA PRO A 191 4.12 -3.86 -15.48
C PRO A 191 3.14 -4.90 -14.94
N SER A 192 3.62 -5.87 -14.15
CA SER A 192 2.80 -6.96 -13.62
C SER A 192 1.88 -6.47 -12.50
N PRO A 193 0.54 -6.51 -12.67
CA PRO A 193 -0.39 -5.82 -11.77
C PRO A 193 -0.42 -6.43 -10.38
N HIS A 194 -0.43 -7.76 -10.27
CA HIS A 194 -0.48 -8.45 -8.98
C HIS A 194 0.79 -8.19 -8.15
N ARG A 195 1.95 -8.09 -8.79
CA ARG A 195 3.21 -7.76 -8.12
C ARG A 195 3.29 -6.29 -7.70
N ALA A 196 2.88 -5.38 -8.59
CA ALA A 196 2.79 -3.95 -8.28
C ALA A 196 1.87 -3.69 -7.06
N MET A 197 0.74 -4.39 -6.98
CA MET A 197 -0.20 -4.28 -5.85
C MET A 197 0.39 -4.80 -4.53
N ALA A 198 1.21 -5.86 -4.56
CA ALA A 198 1.91 -6.31 -3.36
C ALA A 198 3.01 -5.33 -2.93
N ALA A 199 3.76 -4.78 -3.89
CA ALA A 199 4.75 -3.74 -3.61
C ALA A 199 4.11 -2.46 -3.05
N LEU A 200 2.90 -2.12 -3.51
CA LEU A 200 2.11 -1.01 -2.97
C LEU A 200 1.78 -1.25 -1.49
N GLY A 201 1.38 -2.47 -1.11
CA GLY A 201 1.18 -2.84 0.29
C GLY A 201 2.42 -2.59 1.14
N LEU A 202 3.58 -3.09 0.69
CA LEU A 202 4.86 -2.84 1.37
C LEU A 202 5.17 -1.34 1.47
N MET A 203 4.98 -0.57 0.39
CA MET A 203 5.23 0.87 0.38
C MET A 203 4.39 1.61 1.42
N LEU A 204 3.08 1.30 1.49
CA LEU A 204 2.18 1.89 2.47
C LEU A 204 2.62 1.53 3.89
N THR A 205 2.91 0.25 4.16
CA THR A 205 3.35 -0.20 5.47
C THR A 205 4.66 0.47 5.91
N CYS A 206 5.63 0.66 5.01
CA CYS A 206 6.83 1.44 5.30
C CYS A 206 6.49 2.91 5.65
N MET A 207 5.54 3.53 4.95
CA MET A 207 5.19 4.94 5.17
C MET A 207 4.45 5.15 6.49
N TYR A 208 3.51 4.29 6.84
CA TYR A 208 2.77 4.38 8.10
C TYR A 208 3.64 4.06 9.32
N THR A 209 4.48 3.02 9.25
CA THR A 209 5.42 2.69 10.34
C THR A 209 6.50 3.77 10.52
N GLY A 210 6.96 4.39 9.42
CA GLY A 210 7.91 5.50 9.47
C GLY A 210 7.32 6.78 10.10
N LYS A 211 6.04 7.05 9.87
CA LYS A 211 5.33 8.20 10.44
C LYS A 211 5.14 8.09 11.96
N GLU A 212 4.81 6.90 12.46
CA GLU A 212 4.68 6.66 13.90
C GLU A 212 6.00 6.88 14.63
N LYS A 213 7.12 6.41 14.07
CA LYS A 213 8.47 6.61 14.62
C LYS A 213 8.91 8.09 14.66
N ALA A 214 8.32 8.95 13.83
CA ALA A 214 8.57 10.40 13.77
C ALA A 214 7.62 11.24 14.66
N SER A 215 6.64 10.62 15.31
CA SER A 215 5.70 11.29 16.22
C SER A 215 6.35 11.70 17.55
N PRO A 216 5.79 12.65 18.32
CA PRO A 216 6.53 13.46 19.32
C PRO A 216 7.11 12.70 20.51
N ALA A 217 6.74 11.43 20.74
CA ALA A 217 7.19 10.64 21.88
C ALA A 217 8.68 10.22 21.79
N SER A 218 9.30 10.31 20.61
CA SER A 218 10.69 9.94 20.35
C SER A 218 11.63 11.13 20.09
N ARG A 219 11.14 12.38 20.18
CA ARG A 219 11.96 13.58 19.91
C ARG A 219 12.91 13.87 21.08
N PRO A 220 14.23 14.04 20.86
CA PRO A 220 15.07 14.72 21.84
C PRO A 220 14.57 16.16 22.03
N ALA A 221 14.63 16.65 23.27
CA ALA A 221 13.97 17.87 23.78
C ALA A 221 14.37 19.22 23.15
N HIS A 222 14.97 19.23 21.95
CA HIS A 222 15.54 20.41 21.30
C HIS A 222 15.12 20.65 19.83
N SER A 223 13.99 20.09 19.37
CA SER A 223 13.44 20.46 18.04
C SER A 223 12.14 21.25 18.20
N ASP A 224 12.07 22.39 17.48
CA ASP A 224 10.93 23.31 17.51
C ASP A 224 9.61 22.58 17.15
N PRO A 225 8.52 22.74 17.93
CA PRO A 225 7.31 21.92 17.77
C PRO A 225 6.44 22.26 16.55
N GLN A 226 6.73 23.33 15.80
CA GLN A 226 5.73 24.01 14.97
C GLN A 226 5.95 24.03 13.45
N ALA A 227 6.97 23.35 12.94
CA ALA A 227 7.13 23.16 11.50
C ALA A 227 7.15 21.65 11.19
N PRO A 228 6.27 21.13 10.31
CA PRO A 228 6.49 19.81 9.74
C PRO A 228 7.83 19.85 9.01
N ASP A 229 8.64 18.82 9.19
CA ASP A 229 9.97 18.72 8.58
C ASP A 229 9.82 18.74 7.04
N SER A 230 10.16 19.87 6.41
CA SER A 230 9.94 20.10 4.97
C SER A 230 10.57 19.00 4.10
N GLU A 231 11.67 18.40 4.54
CA GLU A 231 12.31 17.27 3.83
C GLU A 231 11.43 16.02 3.86
N SER A 232 10.77 15.75 4.98
CA SER A 232 9.85 14.61 5.12
C SER A 232 8.61 14.75 4.22
N ILE A 233 8.09 15.97 4.05
CA ILE A 233 6.98 16.27 3.15
C ILE A 233 7.40 16.06 1.69
N ILE A 234 8.59 16.53 1.30
CA ILE A 234 9.10 16.36 -0.07
C ILE A 234 9.20 14.88 -0.43
N VAL A 235 9.82 14.08 0.45
CA VAL A 235 9.97 12.64 0.24
C VAL A 235 8.62 11.92 0.21
N ALA A 236 7.67 12.34 1.06
CA ALA A 236 6.31 11.80 1.03
C ALA A 236 5.61 12.16 -0.29
N MET A 237 5.79 13.38 -0.81
CA MET A 237 5.19 13.86 -2.06
C MET A 237 5.75 13.11 -3.29
N GLU A 238 7.04 12.77 -3.28
CA GLU A 238 7.63 11.90 -4.30
C GLU A 238 6.93 10.53 -4.33
N ARG A 239 6.68 9.94 -3.16
CA ARG A 239 5.99 8.64 -3.03
C ARG A 239 4.51 8.72 -3.42
N VAL A 240 3.82 9.80 -3.06
CA VAL A 240 2.44 10.07 -3.55
C VAL A 240 2.40 10.18 -5.07
N SER A 241 3.41 10.81 -5.68
CA SER A 241 3.48 10.96 -7.13
C SER A 241 3.49 9.61 -7.85
N VAL A 242 4.07 8.58 -7.23
CA VAL A 242 4.02 7.20 -7.73
C VAL A 242 2.59 6.67 -7.77
N LEU A 243 1.76 6.97 -6.77
CA LEU A 243 0.34 6.55 -6.75
C LEU A 243 -0.45 7.16 -7.90
N PHE A 244 -0.27 8.46 -8.16
CA PHE A 244 -0.90 9.12 -9.32
C PHE A 244 -0.42 8.53 -10.64
N ASP A 245 0.88 8.27 -10.75
CA ASP A 245 1.47 7.60 -11.91
C ASP A 245 0.90 6.19 -12.14
N ARG A 246 0.63 5.45 -11.07
CA ARG A 246 -0.04 4.14 -11.16
C ARG A 246 -1.50 4.23 -11.58
N ILE A 247 -2.23 5.26 -11.17
CA ILE A 247 -3.57 5.53 -11.71
C ILE A 247 -3.44 5.79 -13.22
N ARG A 248 -2.48 6.61 -13.65
CA ARG A 248 -2.30 6.97 -15.06
C ARG A 248 -1.86 5.82 -15.96
N LYS A 249 -0.92 4.99 -15.50
CA LYS A 249 -0.24 3.98 -16.34
C LYS A 249 -0.76 2.55 -16.11
N GLY A 250 -1.39 2.30 -14.97
CA GLY A 250 -1.85 0.96 -14.57
C GLY A 250 -3.12 0.50 -15.29
N LEU A 251 -3.43 -0.79 -15.13
CA LEU A 251 -4.68 -1.37 -15.61
C LEU A 251 -5.88 -0.80 -14.84
N PRO A 252 -7.11 -0.85 -15.41
CA PRO A 252 -8.29 -0.29 -14.75
C PRO A 252 -8.57 -0.85 -13.35
N SER A 253 -8.24 -2.12 -13.10
CA SER A 253 -8.37 -2.74 -11.79
C SER A 253 -7.39 -2.17 -10.77
N GLU A 254 -6.15 -1.90 -11.18
CA GLU A 254 -5.11 -1.31 -10.31
C GLU A 254 -5.45 0.13 -9.99
N ALA A 255 -5.75 0.93 -11.02
CA ALA A 255 -6.15 2.33 -10.87
C ALA A 255 -7.37 2.48 -9.95
N ARG A 256 -8.32 1.55 -10.01
CA ARG A 256 -9.47 1.50 -9.10
C ARG A 256 -9.07 1.26 -7.64
N VAL A 257 -8.09 0.39 -7.37
CA VAL A 257 -7.63 0.16 -6.00
C VAL A 257 -6.87 1.39 -5.50
N VAL A 258 -5.93 1.91 -6.29
CA VAL A 258 -5.12 3.08 -5.92
C VAL A 258 -5.99 4.31 -5.66
N SER A 259 -6.97 4.59 -6.52
CA SER A 259 -7.91 5.71 -6.31
C SER A 259 -8.81 5.56 -5.07
N ARG A 260 -9.06 4.34 -4.59
CA ARG A 260 -9.85 4.13 -3.36
C ARG A 260 -9.08 4.46 -2.09
N ILE A 261 -7.78 4.16 -2.08
CA ILE A 261 -6.90 4.38 -0.92
C ILE A 261 -6.31 5.80 -0.89
N LEU A 262 -6.11 6.40 -2.07
CA LEU A 262 -5.42 7.69 -2.22
C LEU A 262 -6.02 8.82 -1.35
N PRO A 263 -7.34 9.01 -1.24
CA PRO A 263 -7.90 10.10 -0.43
C PRO A 263 -7.52 10.02 1.06
N GLN A 264 -7.66 8.84 1.66
CA GLN A 264 -7.26 8.62 3.05
C GLN A 264 -5.77 8.87 3.23
N PHE A 265 -4.98 8.36 2.29
CA PHE A 265 -3.54 8.52 2.30
C PHE A 265 -3.09 10.00 2.21
N LEU A 266 -3.76 10.80 1.39
CA LEU A 266 -3.47 12.23 1.27
C LEU A 266 -3.81 12.98 2.56
N ASP A 267 -4.97 12.69 3.15
CA ASP A 267 -5.43 13.27 4.42
C ASP A 267 -4.49 12.92 5.59
N ASP A 268 -3.99 11.68 5.62
CA ASP A 268 -3.09 11.24 6.68
C ASP A 268 -1.72 11.95 6.61
N PHE A 269 -1.16 12.19 5.42
CA PHE A 269 0.24 12.60 5.28
C PHE A 269 0.48 14.07 4.95
N PHE A 270 -0.52 14.80 4.47
CA PHE A 270 -0.32 16.16 3.95
C PHE A 270 -1.40 17.12 4.41
N PRO A 271 -1.05 18.40 4.60
CA PRO A 271 -2.07 19.43 4.70
C PRO A 271 -2.81 19.54 3.35
N PRO A 272 -4.13 19.84 3.37
CA PRO A 272 -4.94 19.94 2.15
C PRO A 272 -4.36 20.85 1.07
N GLN A 273 -3.75 21.97 1.46
CA GLN A 273 -3.20 22.97 0.55
C GLN A 273 -2.13 22.39 -0.40
N ASP A 274 -1.34 21.44 0.07
CA ASP A 274 -0.24 20.84 -0.70
C ASP A 274 -0.72 19.79 -1.71
N VAL A 275 -1.92 19.22 -1.50
CA VAL A 275 -2.44 18.12 -2.33
C VAL A 275 -3.50 18.57 -3.32
N MET A 276 -4.24 19.64 -3.02
CA MET A 276 -5.40 20.08 -3.83
C MET A 276 -5.02 20.38 -5.28
N ASN A 277 -3.94 21.14 -5.50
CA ASN A 277 -3.49 21.46 -6.86
C ASN A 277 -3.14 20.19 -7.65
N LYS A 278 -2.52 19.21 -6.99
CA LYS A 278 -2.14 17.93 -7.62
C LYS A 278 -3.36 17.09 -7.95
N VAL A 279 -4.30 16.92 -7.01
CA VAL A 279 -5.53 16.14 -7.20
C VAL A 279 -6.38 16.73 -8.32
N ILE A 280 -6.57 18.06 -8.33
CA ILE A 280 -7.36 18.77 -9.34
C ILE A 280 -6.64 18.71 -10.70
N GLY A 281 -5.33 18.96 -10.74
CA GLY A 281 -4.52 18.86 -11.96
C GLY A 281 -4.57 17.47 -12.59
N GLU A 282 -4.53 16.41 -11.78
CA GLU A 282 -4.62 15.02 -12.24
C GLU A 282 -6.02 14.63 -12.74
N PHE A 283 -7.07 15.25 -12.20
CA PHE A 283 -8.44 15.11 -12.70
C PHE A 283 -8.67 15.84 -14.04
N LEU A 284 -8.06 17.01 -14.19
CA LEU A 284 -8.14 17.84 -15.39
C LEU A 284 -7.22 17.40 -16.53
N SER A 285 -6.17 16.63 -16.22
CA SER A 285 -5.17 16.23 -17.20
C SER A 285 -5.76 15.46 -18.38
N ASN A 286 -5.40 15.88 -19.60
CA ASN A 286 -5.74 15.16 -20.83
C ASN A 286 -5.02 13.80 -20.93
N GLN A 287 -3.96 13.59 -20.14
CA GLN A 287 -3.22 12.33 -20.09
C GLN A 287 -3.83 11.34 -19.10
N GLN A 288 -4.90 11.69 -18.39
CA GLN A 288 -5.56 10.83 -17.41
C GLN A 288 -6.54 9.87 -18.12
N PRO A 289 -6.26 8.55 -18.21
CA PRO A 289 -7.17 7.59 -18.84
C PRO A 289 -8.40 7.26 -17.97
N TYR A 290 -8.34 7.51 -16.66
CA TYR A 290 -9.43 7.17 -15.74
C TYR A 290 -9.96 8.38 -14.96
N PRO A 291 -10.47 9.44 -15.63
CA PRO A 291 -11.00 10.62 -14.94
C PRO A 291 -12.18 10.29 -14.02
N GLN A 292 -12.92 9.20 -14.28
CA GLN A 292 -13.97 8.69 -13.41
C GLN A 292 -13.46 8.28 -12.02
N PHE A 293 -12.24 7.75 -11.93
CA PHE A 293 -11.64 7.40 -10.64
C PHE A 293 -11.13 8.65 -9.93
N MET A 294 -10.53 9.58 -10.69
CA MET A 294 -10.11 10.87 -10.13
C MET A 294 -11.27 11.71 -9.62
N ALA A 295 -12.45 11.66 -10.25
CA ALA A 295 -13.66 12.29 -9.74
C ALA A 295 -14.03 11.77 -8.33
N THR A 296 -13.88 10.46 -8.08
CA THR A 296 -14.11 9.90 -6.72
C THR A 296 -13.03 10.30 -5.71
N VAL A 297 -11.79 10.54 -6.17
CA VAL A 297 -10.71 11.04 -5.32
C VAL A 297 -11.01 12.47 -4.89
N VAL A 298 -11.32 13.36 -5.86
CA VAL A 298 -11.71 14.76 -5.60
C VAL A 298 -12.88 14.82 -4.64
N TYR A 299 -13.93 14.04 -4.89
CA TYR A 299 -15.10 13.94 -4.01
C TYR A 299 -14.70 13.62 -2.58
N LYS A 300 -13.95 12.54 -2.36
CA LYS A 300 -13.57 12.13 -1.00
C LYS A 300 -12.72 13.18 -0.30
N VAL A 301 -11.76 13.79 -1.01
CA VAL A 301 -10.93 14.88 -0.45
C VAL A 301 -11.82 16.05 -0.01
N PHE A 302 -12.74 16.50 -0.87
CA PHE A 302 -13.61 17.64 -0.56
C PHE A 302 -14.57 17.34 0.60
N GLN A 303 -15.14 16.13 0.64
CA GLN A 303 -16.01 15.73 1.74
C GLN A 303 -15.26 15.65 3.08
N THR A 304 -14.00 15.20 3.09
CA THR A 304 -13.15 15.27 4.28
C THR A 304 -12.90 16.72 4.72
N LEU A 305 -12.70 17.65 3.78
CA LEU A 305 -12.55 19.07 4.10
C LEU A 305 -13.81 19.69 4.71
N HIS A 306 -14.98 19.36 4.17
CA HIS A 306 -16.25 19.78 4.77
C HIS A 306 -16.42 19.21 6.18
N ALA A 307 -16.10 17.92 6.39
CA ALA A 307 -16.18 17.27 7.69
C ALA A 307 -15.25 17.89 8.74
N THR A 308 -14.10 18.45 8.31
CA THR A 308 -13.13 19.14 9.18
C THR A 308 -13.37 20.65 9.29
N GLY A 309 -14.47 21.18 8.73
CA GLY A 309 -14.84 22.60 8.82
C GLY A 309 -14.10 23.52 7.85
N GLN A 310 -13.40 22.98 6.85
CA GLN A 310 -12.63 23.72 5.84
C GLN A 310 -13.44 24.02 4.56
N SER A 311 -14.74 24.27 4.68
CA SER A 311 -15.64 24.49 3.53
C SER A 311 -15.27 25.71 2.68
N SER A 312 -14.77 26.79 3.31
CA SER A 312 -14.29 27.98 2.57
C SER A 312 -13.12 27.65 1.65
N MET A 313 -12.19 26.80 2.11
CA MET A 313 -11.07 26.36 1.30
C MET A 313 -11.52 25.59 0.05
N VAL A 314 -12.55 24.73 0.18
CA VAL A 314 -13.12 24.02 -0.97
C VAL A 314 -13.67 25.01 -1.99
N ARG A 315 -14.45 26.01 -1.55
CA ARG A 315 -14.99 27.06 -2.42
C ARG A 315 -13.89 27.82 -3.15
N ASP A 316 -12.85 28.25 -2.45
CA ASP A 316 -11.77 29.05 -3.02
C ASP A 316 -11.02 28.25 -4.11
N TRP A 317 -10.73 26.96 -3.86
CA TRP A 317 -10.15 26.07 -4.87
C TRP A 317 -11.08 25.81 -6.05
N VAL A 318 -12.39 25.76 -5.82
CA VAL A 318 -13.35 25.63 -6.91
C VAL A 318 -13.25 26.84 -7.83
N LEU A 319 -13.36 28.05 -7.28
CA LEU A 319 -13.27 29.30 -8.04
C LEU A 319 -11.96 29.44 -8.82
N LEU A 320 -10.83 29.11 -8.18
CA LEU A 320 -9.50 29.14 -8.81
C LEU A 320 -9.35 28.16 -9.99
N SER A 321 -10.13 27.08 -10.00
CA SER A 321 -9.99 26.01 -11.01
C SER A 321 -10.94 26.16 -12.19
N LEU A 322 -11.99 26.98 -12.11
CA LEU A 322 -13.06 27.06 -13.11
C LEU A 322 -12.54 27.33 -14.53
N SER A 323 -11.59 28.24 -14.69
CA SER A 323 -11.01 28.56 -16.00
C SER A 323 -10.30 27.35 -16.62
N ASN A 324 -9.67 26.51 -15.80
CA ASN A 324 -8.97 25.32 -16.28
C ASN A 324 -9.97 24.24 -16.74
N PHE A 325 -11.13 24.16 -16.09
CA PHE A 325 -12.21 23.26 -16.52
C PHE A 325 -12.85 23.69 -17.84
N THR A 326 -13.16 24.99 -18.00
CA THR A 326 -13.85 25.48 -19.19
C THR A 326 -13.00 25.39 -20.46
N GLN A 327 -11.68 25.40 -20.32
CA GLN A 327 -10.73 25.24 -21.43
C GLN A 327 -10.55 23.78 -21.89
N ARG A 328 -11.13 22.80 -21.19
CA ARG A 328 -11.02 21.38 -21.56
C ARG A 328 -11.80 21.08 -22.83
N THR A 329 -11.21 20.25 -23.70
CA THR A 329 -11.87 19.75 -24.92
C THR A 329 -12.01 18.23 -24.86
N PRO A 330 -13.12 17.64 -25.34
CA PRO A 330 -14.33 18.29 -25.87
C PRO A 330 -15.22 18.92 -24.79
N VAL A 331 -16.12 19.83 -25.19
CA VAL A 331 -17.03 20.56 -24.27
C VAL A 331 -17.88 19.63 -23.40
N ALA A 332 -18.32 18.49 -23.95
CA ALA A 332 -19.04 17.48 -23.18
C ALA A 332 -18.22 16.95 -21.98
N MET A 333 -16.91 16.74 -22.17
CA MET A 333 -16.01 16.34 -21.08
C MET A 333 -15.76 17.47 -20.09
N ALA A 334 -15.69 18.73 -20.56
CA ALA A 334 -15.58 19.89 -19.67
C ALA A 334 -16.80 20.02 -18.77
N MET A 335 -18.01 19.95 -19.34
CA MET A 335 -19.28 19.98 -18.63
C MET A 335 -19.42 18.81 -17.64
N TRP A 336 -19.10 17.59 -18.06
CA TRP A 336 -19.09 16.43 -17.18
C TRP A 336 -18.10 16.60 -16.01
N SER A 337 -16.90 17.12 -16.29
CA SER A 337 -15.87 17.35 -15.27
C SER A 337 -16.32 18.41 -14.26
N LEU A 338 -16.90 19.52 -14.73
CA LEU A 338 -17.48 20.56 -13.87
C LEU A 338 -18.65 20.02 -13.03
N SER A 339 -19.51 19.19 -13.62
CA SER A 339 -20.64 18.59 -12.89
C SER A 339 -20.14 17.71 -11.74
N CYS A 340 -19.13 16.85 -12.00
CA CYS A 340 -18.46 16.07 -10.95
C CYS A 340 -17.82 16.96 -9.89
N PHE A 341 -17.22 18.08 -10.30
CA PHE A 341 -16.52 19.00 -9.42
C PHE A 341 -17.48 19.76 -8.48
N PHE A 342 -18.59 20.30 -9.01
CA PHE A 342 -19.62 20.95 -8.19
C PHE A 342 -20.33 19.96 -7.26
N VAL A 343 -20.61 18.74 -7.72
CA VAL A 343 -21.16 17.68 -6.85
C VAL A 343 -20.18 17.32 -5.72
N SER A 344 -18.88 17.30 -6.02
CA SER A 344 -17.83 17.05 -5.04
C SER A 344 -17.74 18.15 -3.98
N ALA A 345 -17.90 19.40 -4.41
CA ALA A 345 -17.87 20.57 -3.54
C ALA A 345 -19.18 20.84 -2.82
N SER A 346 -20.28 20.15 -3.16
CA SER A 346 -21.57 20.42 -2.53
C SER A 346 -21.56 20.06 -1.04
N THR A 347 -22.09 20.96 -0.22
CA THR A 347 -22.42 20.73 1.19
C THR A 347 -23.78 20.03 1.36
N SER A 348 -24.57 19.95 0.28
CA SER A 348 -25.88 19.29 0.28
C SER A 348 -25.73 17.78 0.05
N GLN A 349 -26.11 16.99 1.06
CA GLN A 349 -26.03 15.52 1.02
C GLN A 349 -26.73 14.92 -0.20
N TRP A 350 -27.87 15.49 -0.63
CA TRP A 350 -28.64 14.99 -1.77
C TRP A 350 -27.91 15.19 -3.10
N ILE A 351 -27.23 16.32 -3.26
CA ILE A 351 -26.47 16.62 -4.46
C ILE A 351 -25.18 15.80 -4.48
N SER A 352 -24.47 15.73 -3.35
CA SER A 352 -23.29 14.88 -3.19
C SER A 352 -23.58 13.40 -3.53
N ALA A 353 -24.78 12.90 -3.20
CA ALA A 353 -25.21 11.54 -3.52
C ALA A 353 -25.40 11.27 -5.04
N LEU A 354 -25.47 12.31 -5.88
CA LEU A 354 -25.62 12.17 -7.33
C LEU A 354 -24.30 11.79 -8.03
N LEU A 355 -23.15 11.84 -7.35
CA LEU A 355 -21.86 11.61 -7.98
C LEU A 355 -21.78 10.31 -8.80
N PRO A 356 -22.24 9.13 -8.32
CA PRO A 356 -22.17 7.90 -9.10
C PRO A 356 -22.98 7.98 -10.40
N HIS A 357 -24.11 8.71 -10.38
CA HIS A 357 -24.92 8.94 -11.57
C HIS A 357 -24.19 9.82 -12.58
N VAL A 358 -23.60 10.94 -12.14
CA VAL A 358 -22.81 11.82 -13.01
C VAL A 358 -21.62 11.07 -13.61
N ILE A 359 -20.90 10.29 -12.80
CA ILE A 359 -19.76 9.48 -13.27
C ILE A 359 -20.18 8.47 -14.35
N SER A 360 -21.38 7.87 -14.23
CA SER A 360 -21.87 6.88 -15.20
C SER A 360 -22.12 7.46 -16.60
N ARG A 361 -22.26 8.79 -16.71
CA ARG A 361 -22.58 9.52 -17.95
C ARG A 361 -21.37 10.29 -18.50
N MET A 362 -20.19 9.68 -18.38
CA MET A 362 -18.92 10.29 -18.82
C MET A 362 -18.94 10.59 -20.31
N GLY A 363 -18.77 11.87 -20.65
CA GLY A 363 -18.75 12.36 -22.05
C GLY A 363 -20.14 12.53 -22.69
N SER A 364 -21.22 12.24 -21.97
CA SER A 364 -22.59 12.50 -22.45
C SER A 364 -22.92 13.99 -22.39
N SER A 365 -23.67 14.46 -23.37
CA SER A 365 -24.11 15.86 -23.48
C SER A 365 -25.58 15.95 -23.91
N GLU A 366 -26.42 15.10 -23.33
CA GLU A 366 -27.86 15.15 -23.55
C GLU A 366 -28.49 16.30 -22.76
N VAL A 367 -29.74 16.65 -23.08
CA VAL A 367 -30.47 17.72 -22.38
C VAL A 367 -30.52 17.48 -20.87
N VAL A 368 -30.63 16.23 -20.45
CA VAL A 368 -30.65 15.84 -19.04
C VAL A 368 -29.32 16.14 -18.35
N ASP A 369 -28.19 15.95 -19.04
CA ASP A 369 -26.85 16.23 -18.54
C ASP A 369 -26.62 17.73 -18.40
N VAL A 370 -27.09 18.52 -19.38
CA VAL A 370 -27.00 19.99 -19.34
C VAL A 370 -27.86 20.56 -18.21
N ASN A 371 -29.07 20.03 -18.01
CA ASN A 371 -29.93 20.41 -16.90
C ASN A 371 -29.32 20.06 -15.55
N LEU A 372 -28.73 18.87 -15.42
CA LEU A 372 -28.04 18.44 -14.21
C LEU A 372 -26.84 19.35 -13.90
N PHE A 373 -26.03 19.65 -14.92
CA PHE A 373 -24.92 20.61 -14.82
C PHE A 373 -25.39 21.97 -14.32
N CYS A 374 -26.45 22.53 -14.91
CA CYS A 374 -26.99 23.82 -14.49
C CYS A 374 -27.51 23.77 -13.05
N LEU A 375 -28.18 22.69 -12.65
CA LEU A 375 -28.69 22.51 -11.29
C LEU A 375 -27.58 22.49 -10.24
N VAL A 376 -26.52 21.69 -10.46
CA VAL A 376 -25.43 21.57 -9.47
C VAL A 376 -24.57 22.82 -9.40
N ALA A 377 -24.37 23.51 -10.53
CA ALA A 377 -23.67 24.80 -10.56
C ALA A 377 -24.48 25.90 -9.87
N MET A 378 -25.82 25.90 -10.05
CA MET A 378 -26.73 26.84 -9.38
C MET A 378 -26.79 26.61 -7.87
N ASP A 379 -26.78 25.35 -7.42
CA ASP A 379 -26.69 25.01 -6.00
C ASP A 379 -25.42 25.57 -5.36
N PHE A 380 -24.27 25.32 -5.99
CA PHE A 380 -22.98 25.87 -5.57
C PHE A 380 -23.03 27.41 -5.51
N TYR A 381 -23.55 28.04 -6.56
CA TYR A 381 -23.67 29.49 -6.65
C TYR A 381 -24.53 30.10 -5.54
N ARG A 382 -25.66 29.48 -5.21
CA ARG A 382 -26.61 29.99 -4.20
C ARG A 382 -26.16 29.75 -2.76
N HIS A 383 -25.63 28.57 -2.49
CA HIS A 383 -25.42 28.11 -1.11
C HIS A 383 -23.96 28.16 -0.64
N GLN A 384 -22.99 28.38 -1.53
CA GLN A 384 -21.57 28.43 -1.17
C GLN A 384 -20.87 29.73 -1.52
N ILE A 385 -21.37 30.48 -2.52
CA ILE A 385 -20.82 31.78 -2.86
C ILE A 385 -21.65 32.87 -2.18
N ASP A 386 -21.15 33.35 -1.04
CA ASP A 386 -21.79 34.43 -0.27
C ASP A 386 -21.40 35.82 -0.79
N GLU A 387 -20.15 35.97 -1.23
CA GLU A 387 -19.61 37.26 -1.66
C GLU A 387 -20.02 37.62 -3.09
N GLU A 388 -20.57 38.83 -3.25
CA GLU A 388 -21.03 39.34 -4.54
C GLU A 388 -19.90 39.52 -5.56
N LEU A 389 -18.67 39.78 -5.10
CA LEU A 389 -17.48 39.84 -5.95
C LEU A 389 -17.15 38.46 -6.53
N ASP A 390 -17.16 37.42 -5.70
CA ASP A 390 -16.93 36.04 -6.13
C ASP A 390 -18.02 35.54 -7.07
N ARG A 391 -19.27 35.97 -6.85
CA ARG A 391 -20.39 35.69 -7.77
C ARG A 391 -20.17 36.26 -9.16
N ARG A 392 -19.65 37.49 -9.27
CA ARG A 392 -19.30 38.10 -10.55
C ARG A 392 -18.09 37.42 -11.18
N ALA A 393 -17.08 37.06 -10.38
CA ALA A 393 -15.92 36.32 -10.86
C ALA A 393 -16.35 34.96 -11.43
N PHE A 394 -17.24 34.24 -10.74
CA PHE A 394 -17.83 32.98 -11.21
C PHE A 394 -18.52 33.14 -12.57
N GLN A 395 -19.40 34.15 -12.71
CA GLN A 395 -20.12 34.41 -13.97
C GLN A 395 -19.16 34.76 -15.12
N SER A 396 -18.21 35.66 -14.87
CA SER A 396 -17.20 36.09 -15.84
C SER A 396 -16.46 34.92 -16.49
N VAL A 397 -16.10 33.89 -15.72
CA VAL A 397 -15.43 32.70 -16.27
C VAL A 397 -16.28 32.01 -17.33
N PHE A 398 -17.59 31.88 -17.13
CA PHE A 398 -18.48 31.26 -18.11
C PHE A 398 -18.80 32.17 -19.29
N GLU A 399 -18.90 33.49 -19.08
CA GLU A 399 -19.12 34.47 -20.16
C GLU A 399 -18.03 34.43 -21.22
N THR A 400 -16.77 34.22 -20.81
CA THR A 400 -15.63 34.15 -21.75
C THR A 400 -15.68 32.96 -22.71
N VAL A 401 -16.37 31.87 -22.34
CA VAL A 401 -16.43 30.62 -23.12
C VAL A 401 -17.82 30.31 -23.66
N ALA A 402 -18.84 31.05 -23.24
CA ALA A 402 -20.21 30.81 -23.63
C ALA A 402 -20.44 31.18 -25.10
N SER A 403 -21.01 30.24 -25.85
CA SER A 403 -21.53 30.47 -27.20
C SER A 403 -23.03 30.12 -27.26
N PRO A 404 -23.81 30.72 -28.17
CA PRO A 404 -25.24 30.39 -28.31
C PRO A 404 -25.43 28.89 -28.53
N GLY A 405 -26.26 28.26 -27.69
CA GLY A 405 -26.52 26.82 -27.71
C GLY A 405 -25.50 25.96 -26.92
N SER A 406 -24.47 26.56 -26.32
CA SER A 406 -23.56 25.86 -25.39
C SER A 406 -24.21 25.62 -24.02
N PRO A 407 -23.76 24.59 -23.26
CA PRO A 407 -24.22 24.38 -21.88
C PRO A 407 -23.91 25.57 -20.97
N TYR A 408 -22.81 26.31 -21.23
CA TYR A 408 -22.44 27.49 -20.45
C TYR A 408 -23.40 28.67 -20.67
N TYR A 409 -23.94 28.82 -21.88
CA TYR A 409 -24.96 29.84 -22.16
C TYR A 409 -26.27 29.57 -21.40
N GLN A 410 -26.68 28.29 -21.29
CA GLN A 410 -27.85 27.92 -20.48
C GLN A 410 -27.62 28.20 -18.99
N LEU A 411 -26.43 27.88 -18.46
CA LEU A 411 -26.06 28.19 -17.08
C LEU A 411 -26.14 29.71 -16.80
N LEU A 412 -25.60 30.55 -17.69
CA LEU A 412 -25.68 32.01 -17.53
C LEU A 412 -27.14 32.50 -17.49
N GLY A 413 -28.01 31.94 -18.32
CA GLY A 413 -29.45 32.22 -18.27
C GLY A 413 -30.08 31.83 -16.91
N CYS A 414 -29.70 30.67 -16.36
CA CYS A 414 -30.14 30.27 -15.01
C CYS A 414 -29.64 31.23 -13.93
N LEU A 415 -28.37 31.68 -13.99
CA LEU A 415 -27.80 32.59 -12.99
C LEU A 415 -28.47 33.97 -13.00
N GLN A 416 -28.84 34.47 -14.18
CA GLN A 416 -29.57 35.74 -14.31
C GLN A 416 -30.95 35.68 -13.65
N SER A 417 -31.64 34.55 -13.73
CA SER A 417 -32.95 34.36 -13.07
C SER A 417 -32.86 34.45 -11.54
N VAL A 418 -31.74 34.03 -10.94
CA VAL A 418 -31.54 34.11 -9.48
C VAL A 418 -31.54 35.56 -8.98
N HIS A 419 -30.90 36.46 -9.73
CA HIS A 419 -30.81 37.87 -9.33
C HIS A 419 -32.17 38.56 -9.39
N GLN A 420 -33.02 38.14 -10.34
CA GLN A 420 -34.38 38.65 -10.47
C GLN A 420 -35.26 38.20 -9.29
N ASP A 421 -35.15 36.95 -8.85
CA ASP A 421 -35.90 36.42 -7.71
C ASP A 421 -35.50 37.04 -6.35
N THR A 422 -34.24 37.47 -6.18
CA THR A 422 -33.78 38.18 -4.95
C THR A 422 -34.07 39.68 -4.94
N SER A 423 -34.56 40.25 -6.05
CA SER A 423 -34.87 41.68 -6.17
C SER A 423 -36.34 42.04 -5.89
N LEU A 424 -37.13 41.05 -5.46
CA LEU A 424 -38.47 41.16 -4.90
C LEU A 424 -38.41 40.92 -3.38
#